data_AF-A0A2N1HHP2-F1
#
_entry.id   AF-A0A2N1HHP2-F1
#
_cell.length_a   1.000
_cell.length_b   1.000
_cell.length_c   1.000
_cell.angle_alpha   90.00
_cell.angle_beta   90.00
_cell.angle_gamma   90.00
#
_symmetry.space_group_name_H-M   'P 1'
#
loop_
_entity.id
_entity.type
_entity.pdbx_description
1 polymer ?
#
loop_
_entity_poly.entity_id
_entity_poly.type
_entity_poly.pdbx_seq_one_letter_code
_entity_poly.pdbx_strand_id
1 'polypeptide(L)'
;MERVSSKEKMAITACLVVVILMLSTRVYSFAFEQASLSDLLGTIGASLIFLGLALTPKLFFTPVKQVFSKSYIVPALISQRLHQVLVLSGCFLSVASLFSRMLH
;
A
#
# COMPACT_ATOMS: atom_id res chain seq x y z
N MET A 1 12.47 -4.83 -19.68
CA MET A 1 12.61 -4.72 -18.21
C MET A 1 13.39 -3.45 -17.93
N GLU A 2 12.71 -2.37 -17.52
CA GLU A 2 13.38 -1.15 -17.07
C GLU A 2 14.33 -1.50 -15.90
N ARG A 3 15.59 -1.07 -15.96
CA ARG A 3 16.54 -1.33 -14.87
C ARG A 3 16.16 -0.44 -13.69
N VAL A 4 15.53 -1.03 -12.67
CA VAL A 4 15.21 -0.37 -11.40
C VAL A 4 16.51 0.12 -10.76
N SER A 5 16.58 1.41 -10.48
CA SER A 5 17.74 2.07 -9.86
C SER A 5 17.99 1.56 -8.44
N SER A 6 19.24 1.58 -7.97
CA SER A 6 19.56 1.17 -6.59
C SER A 6 18.78 1.95 -5.53
N LYS A 7 18.49 3.24 -5.80
CA LYS A 7 17.66 4.08 -4.90
C LYS A 7 16.21 3.61 -4.85
N GLU A 8 15.66 3.23 -6.00
CA GLU A 8 14.30 2.69 -6.12
C GLU A 8 14.18 1.33 -5.43
N LYS A 9 15.19 0.45 -5.60
CA LYS A 9 15.25 -0.83 -4.87
C LYS A 9 15.22 -0.63 -3.36
N MET A 10 15.99 0.33 -2.85
CA MET A 10 16.02 0.63 -1.42
C MET A 10 14.66 1.11 -0.90
N ALA A 11 13.96 1.97 -1.67
CA ALA A 11 12.61 2.42 -1.33
C ALA A 11 11.58 1.27 -1.34
N ILE A 12 11.65 0.40 -2.35
CA ILE A 12 10.82 -0.81 -2.42
C ILE A 12 11.04 -1.68 -1.19
N THR A 13 12.30 -1.98 -0.87
CA THR A 13 12.65 -2.83 0.26
C THR A 13 12.18 -2.23 1.57
N ALA A 14 12.40 -0.93 1.79
CA ALA A 14 11.92 -0.24 2.99
C ALA A 14 10.40 -0.32 3.11
N CYS A 15 9.67 -0.10 2.01
CA CYS A 15 8.21 -0.20 1.99
C CYS A 15 7.72 -1.61 2.32
N LEU A 16 8.33 -2.63 1.72
CA LEU A 16 8.02 -4.04 2.01
C LEU A 16 8.29 -4.41 3.47
N VAL A 17 9.39 -3.94 4.04
CA VAL A 17 9.71 -4.17 5.46
C VAL A 17 8.63 -3.57 6.36
N VAL A 18 8.20 -2.32 6.08
CA VAL A 18 7.11 -1.67 6.83
C VAL A 18 5.81 -2.47 6.73
N VAL A 19 5.45 -2.92 5.52
CA VAL A 19 4.25 -3.74 5.29
C VAL A 19 4.31 -5.04 6.09
N ILE A 20 5.43 -5.75 6.07
CA ILE A 20 5.60 -7.01 6.81
C ILE A 20 5.49 -6.77 8.32
N LEU A 21 6.12 -5.72 8.84
CA LEU A 21 6.05 -5.36 10.26
C LEU A 21 4.62 -5.01 10.70
N MET A 22 3.90 -4.22 9.89
CA MET A 22 2.50 -3.86 10.19
C MET A 22 1.60 -5.09 10.17
N LEU A 23 1.70 -5.94 9.15
CA LEU A 23 0.90 -7.16 9.04
C LEU A 23 1.19 -8.14 10.16
N SER A 24 2.47 -8.42 10.43
CA SER A 24 2.86 -9.37 11.49
C SER A 24 2.37 -8.92 12.87
N THR A 25 2.52 -7.63 13.21
CA THR A 25 2.04 -7.08 14.48
C THR A 25 0.53 -7.23 14.63
N ARG A 26 -0.23 -6.93 13.56
CA ARG A 26 -1.70 -6.94 13.62
C ARG A 26 -2.29 -8.34 13.51
N VAL A 27 -1.65 -9.24 12.76
CA VAL A 27 -1.98 -10.67 12.74
C VAL A 27 -1.73 -11.29 14.11
N TYR A 28 -0.61 -10.95 14.76
CA TYR A 28 -0.33 -11.42 16.11
C TYR A 28 -1.40 -10.97 17.11
N SER A 29 -1.72 -9.67 17.13
CA SER A 29 -2.75 -9.13 18.03
C SER A 29 -4.14 -9.72 17.74
N PHE A 30 -4.47 -9.98 16.47
CA PHE A 30 -5.72 -10.66 16.10
C PHE A 30 -5.76 -12.12 16.59
N ALA A 31 -4.67 -12.86 16.40
CA ALA A 31 -4.60 -14.28 16.74
C ALA A 31 -4.52 -14.54 18.26
N PHE A 32 -3.83 -13.68 19.01
CA PHE A 32 -3.50 -13.91 20.41
C PHE A 32 -4.15 -12.93 21.40
N GLU A 33 -4.54 -11.74 20.97
CA GLU A 33 -5.10 -10.69 21.84
C GLU A 33 -6.58 -10.37 21.56
N GLN A 34 -7.26 -11.20 20.75
CA GLN A 34 -8.66 -11.02 20.35
C GLN A 34 -8.94 -9.62 19.75
N ALA A 35 -7.95 -9.05 19.05
CA ALA A 35 -8.13 -7.78 18.37
C ALA A 35 -9.26 -7.85 17.34
N SER A 36 -9.88 -6.70 17.06
CA SER A 36 -11.05 -6.64 16.18
C SER A 36 -10.70 -7.08 14.75
N LEU A 37 -11.61 -7.81 14.11
CA LEU A 37 -11.47 -8.20 12.70
C LEU A 37 -11.41 -6.96 11.78
N SER A 38 -12.06 -5.87 12.17
CA SER A 38 -11.99 -4.59 11.47
C SER A 38 -10.58 -4.00 11.48
N ASP A 39 -9.86 -4.08 12.61
CA ASP A 39 -8.48 -3.62 12.74
C ASP A 39 -7.53 -4.38 11.81
N LEU A 40 -7.76 -5.69 11.67
CA LEU A 40 -7.01 -6.53 10.75
C LEU A 40 -7.31 -6.15 9.29
N LEU A 41 -8.58 -6.01 8.91
CA LEU A 41 -8.99 -5.60 7.55
C LEU A 41 -8.42 -4.24 7.17
N GLY A 42 -8.45 -3.27 8.09
CA GLY A 42 -7.86 -1.95 7.86
C GLY A 42 -6.36 -2.01 7.64
N THR A 43 -5.66 -2.86 8.39
CA THR A 43 -4.22 -3.08 8.21
C THR A 43 -3.91 -3.75 6.87
N ILE A 44 -4.70 -4.73 6.45
CA ILE A 44 -4.58 -5.36 5.12
C ILE A 44 -4.81 -4.31 4.03
N GLY A 45 -5.83 -3.47 4.19
CA GLY A 45 -6.11 -2.37 3.26
C GLY A 45 -4.94 -1.40 3.13
N ALA A 46 -4.40 -0.91 4.24
CA ALA A 46 -3.23 -0.05 4.27
C ALA A 46 -2.01 -0.73 3.63
N SER A 47 -1.81 -2.02 3.92
CA SER A 47 -0.70 -2.81 3.37
C SER A 47 -0.76 -2.93 1.85
N LEU A 48 -1.95 -3.11 1.27
CA LEU A 48 -2.16 -3.13 -0.17
C LEU A 48 -1.85 -1.78 -0.83
N ILE A 49 -2.19 -0.67 -0.17
CA ILE A 49 -1.85 0.68 -0.65
C ILE A 49 -0.33 0.89 -0.62
N PHE A 50 0.34 0.53 0.47
CA PHE A 50 1.80 0.59 0.57
C PHE A 50 2.51 -0.32 -0.44
N LEU A 51 1.97 -1.51 -0.68
CA LEU A 51 2.47 -2.42 -1.71
C LEU A 51 2.29 -1.79 -3.12
N GLY A 52 1.17 -1.11 -3.36
CA GLY A 52 0.97 -0.29 -4.55
C GLY A 52 2.07 0.75 -4.72
N LEU A 53 2.35 1.54 -3.67
CA LEU A 53 3.43 2.53 -3.65
C LEU A 53 4.81 1.90 -3.88
N ALA A 54 5.08 0.74 -3.30
CA ALA A 54 6.33 0.00 -3.55
C ALA A 54 6.46 -0.36 -5.03
N LEU A 55 5.36 -0.73 -5.69
CA LEU A 55 5.34 -1.05 -7.12
C LEU A 55 5.43 0.18 -8.04
N THR A 56 5.39 1.40 -7.49
CA THR A 56 5.59 2.68 -8.20
C THR A 56 6.71 3.51 -7.54
N PRO A 57 7.94 2.97 -7.44
CA PRO A 57 9.01 3.58 -6.66
C PRO A 57 9.44 4.97 -7.16
N LYS A 58 9.25 5.24 -8.46
CA LYS A 58 9.47 6.56 -9.07
C LYS A 58 8.62 7.65 -8.43
N LEU A 59 7.45 7.31 -7.88
CA LEU A 59 6.58 8.27 -7.21
C LEU A 59 7.26 8.93 -6.00
N PHE A 60 8.17 8.23 -5.31
CA PHE A 60 8.94 8.77 -4.18
C PHE A 60 9.98 9.82 -4.61
N PHE A 61 10.40 9.80 -5.87
CA PHE A 61 11.43 10.70 -6.40
C PHE A 61 10.86 11.75 -7.38
N THR A 62 9.61 11.60 -7.80
CA THR A 62 8.91 12.58 -8.63
C THR A 62 8.40 13.73 -7.76
N PRO A 63 8.67 15.00 -8.09
CA PRO A 63 8.14 16.12 -7.35
C PRO A 63 6.61 16.16 -7.40
N VAL A 64 5.98 16.46 -6.27
CA VAL A 64 4.52 16.43 -6.08
C VAL A 64 3.77 17.23 -7.15
N LYS A 65 4.28 18.41 -7.53
CA LYS A 65 3.71 19.26 -8.59
C LYS A 65 3.62 18.54 -9.95
N GLN A 66 4.57 17.65 -10.24
CA GLN A 66 4.62 16.89 -11.47
C GLN A 66 3.70 15.67 -11.42
N VAL A 67 3.52 15.05 -10.25
CA VAL A 67 2.56 13.95 -10.04
C VAL A 67 1.12 14.38 -10.32
N PHE A 68 0.75 15.61 -9.96
CA PHE A 68 -0.58 16.17 -10.21
C PHE A 68 -0.76 16.81 -11.60
N SER A 69 0.24 16.71 -12.48
CA SER A 69 0.12 17.25 -13.84
C SER A 69 -0.75 16.35 -14.72
N LYS A 70 -1.57 16.94 -15.62
CA LYS A 70 -2.44 16.20 -16.55
C LYS A 70 -1.71 15.20 -17.46
N SER A 71 -0.40 15.39 -17.67
CA SER A 71 0.43 14.55 -18.54
C SER A 71 1.19 13.45 -17.80
N TYR A 72 1.08 13.36 -16.48
CA TYR A 72 1.84 12.38 -15.71
C TYR A 72 1.21 11.00 -15.81
N ILE A 73 1.98 10.06 -16.37
CA ILE A 73 1.63 8.64 -16.40
C ILE A 73 2.41 7.98 -15.28
N VAL A 74 1.70 7.33 -14.35
CA VAL A 74 2.32 6.62 -13.23
C VAL A 74 3.14 5.45 -13.78
N PRO A 75 4.47 5.47 -13.62
CA PRO A 75 5.33 4.40 -14.12
C PRO A 75 5.37 3.29 -13.09
N ALA A 76 4.45 2.34 -13.22
CA ALA A 76 4.38 1.14 -12.38
C ALA A 76 5.31 0.04 -12.90
N LEU A 77 5.92 -0.71 -11.98
CA LEU A 77 6.71 -1.91 -12.30
C LEU A 77 5.86 -3.06 -12.85
N ILE A 78 4.56 -3.04 -12.55
CA ILE A 78 3.57 -4.03 -12.99
C ILE A 78 2.58 -3.40 -13.96
N SER A 79 1.69 -4.22 -14.53
CA SER A 79 0.63 -3.70 -15.40
C SER A 79 -0.20 -2.66 -14.65
N GLN A 80 -0.51 -1.56 -15.34
CA GLN A 80 -1.26 -0.43 -14.76
C GLN A 80 -2.62 -0.88 -14.20
N ARG A 81 -3.26 -1.87 -14.84
CA ARG A 81 -4.51 -2.47 -14.36
C ARG A 81 -4.34 -3.19 -13.03
N LEU A 82 -3.30 -4.01 -12.88
CA LEU A 82 -3.02 -4.71 -11.62
C LEU A 82 -2.69 -3.71 -10.51
N HIS A 83 -1.89 -2.69 -10.80
CA HIS A 83 -1.60 -1.63 -9.84
C HIS A 83 -2.87 -0.90 -9.38
N GLN A 84 -3.76 -0.54 -10.32
CA GLN A 84 -5.04 0.08 -9.99
C GLN A 84 -5.91 -0.81 -9.12
N VAL A 85 -6.08 -2.10 -9.48
CA VAL A 85 -6.88 -3.06 -8.70
C VAL A 85 -6.32 -3.22 -7.29
N LEU A 86 -5.00 -3.29 -7.15
CA LEU A 86 -4.34 -3.42 -5.86
C LEU A 86 -4.62 -2.21 -4.96
N VAL A 87 -4.43 -1.00 -5.46
CA VAL A 87 -4.67 0.23 -4.70
C VAL A 87 -6.17 0.41 -4.41
N LEU A 88 -7.06 0.14 -5.37
CA LEU A 88 -8.50 0.26 -5.18
C LEU A 88 -9.01 -0.71 -4.12
N SER A 89 -8.55 -1.96 -4.15
CA SER A 89 -8.93 -2.97 -3.15
C SER A 89 -8.41 -2.59 -1.76
N GLY A 90 -7.19 -2.05 -1.67
CA GLY A 90 -6.65 -1.50 -0.43
C GLY A 90 -7.48 -0.34 0.13
N CYS A 91 -7.87 0.62 -0.72
CA CYS A 91 -8.76 1.71 -0.33
C CYS A 91 -10.13 1.20 0.13
N PHE A 92 -10.73 0.26 -0.60
CA PHE A 92 -12.04 -0.29 -0.27
C PHE A 92 -12.03 -1.00 1.09
N LEU A 93 -11.02 -1.84 1.35
CA LEU A 93 -10.85 -2.50 2.64
C LEU A 93 -10.62 -1.51 3.79
N SER A 94 -9.83 -0.46 3.54
CA SER A 94 -9.59 0.59 4.54
C SER A 94 -10.87 1.35 4.87
N VAL A 95 -11.67 1.73 3.87
CA VAL A 95 -12.96 2.41 4.08
C VAL A 95 -13.96 1.49 4.78
N ALA A 96 -14.04 0.21 4.37
CA ALA A 96 -14.89 -0.77 5.02
C ALA A 96 -14.53 -0.97 6.50
N SER A 97 -13.23 -1.01 6.83
CA SER A 97 -12.78 -1.10 8.22
C SER A 97 -13.16 0.14 9.05
N LEU A 98 -12.98 1.34 8.48
CA LEU A 98 -13.36 2.59 9.14
C LEU A 98 -14.87 2.65 9.38
N PHE A 99 -15.66 2.24 8.39
CA PHE A 99 -17.11 2.19 8.51
C PHE A 99 -17.54 1.16 9.58
N SER A 100 -16.92 -0.02 9.60
CA SER A 100 -17.16 -1.03 10.63
C SER A 100 -16.81 -0.55 12.04
N ARG A 101 -15.79 0.30 12.21
CA ARG A 101 -15.46 0.90 13.51
C ARG A 101 -16.44 1.99 13.93
N MET A 102 -17.05 2.70 12.98
CA MET A 102 -18.02 3.76 13.28
C MET A 102 -19.40 3.23 13.66
N LEU A 103 -19.73 2.01 13.22
CA LEU A 103 -21.01 1.35 13.49
C LEU A 103 -21.04 0.53 14.79
N HIS A 104 -19.90 0.39 15.48
CA HIS A 104 -19.73 -0.46 16.66
C HIS A 104 -19.31 0.40 17.85
#